data_AF-A0A512ATS6-F1
#
_entry.id   AF-A0A512ATS6-F1
#
_cell.length_a   1.000
_cell.length_b   1.000
_cell.length_c   1.000
_cell.angle_alpha   90.00
_cell.angle_beta   90.00
_cell.angle_gamma   90.00
#
_symmetry.space_group_name_H-M   'P 1'
#
loop_
_entity.id
_entity.type
_entity.pdbx_description
1 polymer ?
#
loop_
_entity_poly.entity_id
_entity_poly.type
_entity_poly.pdbx_seq_one_letter_code
_entity_poly.pdbx_strand_id
1 'polypeptide(L)'
;MFGMCGLLLTVGSLINWTASKKEICDGFLVIDKQKIEYRYRSQPGANLLFVNMHGVTERLRCKNSFWSSTSVGDKISLCVYDSPLGFDFIEISEE
;
A
#
# COMPACT_ATOMS: atom_id res chain seq x y z
N MET A 1 -3.16 -20.27 33.95
CA MET A 1 -2.13 -19.21 33.83
C MET A 1 -1.72 -19.05 32.36
N PHE A 2 -2.68 -18.75 31.46
CA PHE A 2 -2.45 -18.56 30.01
C PHE A 2 -3.22 -17.34 29.44
N GLY A 3 -3.88 -16.53 30.30
CA GLY A 3 -4.72 -15.41 29.86
C GLY A 3 -4.03 -14.06 29.72
N MET A 4 -2.80 -13.89 30.24
CA MET A 4 -2.10 -12.58 30.21
C MET A 4 -1.37 -12.29 28.89
N CYS A 5 -0.90 -13.31 28.18
CA CYS A 5 -0.19 -13.08 26.90
C CYS A 5 -1.12 -12.55 25.80
N GLY A 6 -2.41 -12.91 25.83
CA GLY A 6 -3.39 -12.39 24.88
C GLY A 6 -3.70 -10.91 25.05
N LEU A 7 -3.65 -10.40 26.28
CA LEU A 7 -3.87 -8.98 26.61
C LEU A 7 -2.73 -8.07 26.13
N LEU A 8 -1.49 -8.56 26.11
CA LEU A 8 -0.36 -7.78 25.61
C LEU A 8 -0.43 -7.59 24.08
N LEU A 9 -0.91 -8.60 23.34
CA LEU A 9 -1.08 -8.51 21.89
C LEU A 9 -2.19 -7.53 21.50
N THR A 10 -3.29 -7.47 22.24
CA THR A 10 -4.39 -6.54 21.97
C THR A 10 -4.07 -5.09 22.37
N VAL A 11 -3.28 -4.88 23.42
CA VAL A 11 -2.79 -3.54 23.78
C VAL A 11 -1.77 -3.05 22.75
N GLY A 12 -0.87 -3.93 22.28
CA GLY A 12 0.09 -3.61 21.23
C GLY A 12 -0.57 -3.21 19.90
N SER A 13 -1.67 -3.89 19.51
CA SER A 13 -2.39 -3.56 18.27
C SER A 13 -3.15 -2.23 18.34
N LEU A 14 -3.72 -1.88 19.50
CA LEU A 14 -4.37 -0.58 19.73
C LEU A 14 -3.37 0.59 19.74
N ILE A 15 -2.19 0.37 20.31
CA ILE A 15 -1.11 1.37 20.29
C ILE A 15 -0.59 1.54 18.85
N ASN A 16 -0.46 0.46 18.08
CA ASN A 16 -0.01 0.57 16.69
C ASN A 16 -1.01 1.34 15.83
N TRP A 17 -2.31 1.07 15.99
CA TRP A 17 -3.36 1.82 15.30
C TRP A 17 -3.34 3.32 15.62
N THR A 18 -3.11 3.68 16.87
CA THR A 18 -3.07 5.09 17.31
C THR A 18 -1.74 5.80 17.00
N ALA A 19 -0.66 5.04 16.78
CA ALA A 19 0.67 5.56 16.49
C ALA A 19 1.01 5.63 14.99
N SER A 20 0.28 4.92 14.12
CA SER A 20 0.37 5.10 12.66
C SER A 20 -0.03 6.51 12.29
N LYS A 21 0.96 7.39 12.12
CA LYS A 21 0.75 8.76 11.67
C LYS A 21 0.73 8.75 10.15
N LYS A 22 -0.32 9.34 9.59
CA LYS A 22 -0.43 9.68 8.16
C LYS A 22 0.76 10.59 7.82
N GLU A 23 1.78 10.04 7.18
CA GLU A 23 3.06 10.72 7.04
C GLU A 23 2.99 11.72 5.89
N ILE A 24 2.53 11.27 4.72
CA ILE A 24 2.44 12.10 3.52
C ILE A 24 1.22 11.67 2.70
N CYS A 25 0.40 12.63 2.28
CA CYS A 25 -0.55 12.43 1.18
C CYS A 25 -0.31 13.47 0.12
N ASP A 26 0.15 13.00 -1.04
CA ASP A 26 0.51 13.85 -2.15
C ASP A 26 0.17 13.15 -3.47
N GLY A 27 0.16 13.94 -4.55
CA GLY A 27 -0.03 13.47 -5.90
C GLY A 27 1.29 12.99 -6.51
N PHE A 28 1.45 11.68 -6.66
CA PHE A 28 2.65 11.07 -7.23
C PHE A 28 2.47 10.71 -8.70
N LEU A 29 3.51 10.91 -9.51
CA LEU A 29 3.48 10.65 -10.95
C LEU A 29 3.61 9.16 -11.22
N VAL A 30 2.67 8.59 -11.98
CA VAL A 30 2.77 7.23 -12.51
C VAL A 30 3.77 7.22 -13.66
N ILE A 31 4.85 6.46 -13.52
CA ILE A 31 5.92 6.38 -14.52
C ILE A 31 5.83 5.10 -15.37
N ASP A 32 5.25 4.02 -14.84
CA ASP A 32 5.06 2.77 -15.58
C ASP A 32 3.90 1.96 -14.99
N LYS A 33 3.38 1.02 -15.79
CA LYS A 33 2.30 0.10 -15.42
C LYS A 33 2.62 -1.30 -15.92
N GLN A 34 2.54 -2.28 -15.03
CA GLN A 34 2.73 -3.69 -15.39
C GLN A 34 1.57 -4.55 -14.93
N LYS A 35 1.20 -5.51 -15.77
CA LYS A 35 0.22 -6.54 -15.45
C LYS A 35 0.91 -7.89 -15.45
N ILE A 36 0.96 -8.53 -14.29
CA ILE A 36 1.48 -9.89 -14.14
C ILE A 36 0.30 -10.84 -14.21
N GLU A 37 0.23 -11.62 -15.29
CA GLU A 37 -0.72 -12.72 -15.45
C GLU A 37 -0.02 -14.04 -15.17
N TYR A 38 -0.53 -14.82 -14.22
CA TYR A 38 -0.03 -16.17 -13.98
C TYR A 38 -0.77 -17.16 -14.87
N ARG A 39 -0.01 -18.00 -15.59
CA ARG A 39 -0.56 -19.02 -16.51
C ARG A 39 -1.34 -20.13 -15.81
N TYR A 40 -1.23 -20.27 -14.49
CA TYR A 40 -1.95 -21.27 -13.71
C TYR A 40 -3.19 -20.66 -13.05
N ARG A 41 -4.34 -21.34 -13.20
CA ARG A 41 -5.66 -20.95 -12.66
C ARG A 41 -5.68 -20.65 -11.15
N SER A 42 -4.67 -21.09 -10.42
CA SER A 42 -4.61 -21.03 -8.96
C SER A 42 -3.92 -19.79 -8.40
N GLN A 43 -3.32 -18.93 -9.24
CA GLN A 43 -2.62 -17.73 -8.77
C GLN A 43 -3.28 -16.48 -9.32
N PRO A 44 -3.87 -15.62 -8.46
CA PRO A 44 -4.37 -14.33 -8.91
C PRO A 44 -3.20 -13.50 -9.42
N GLY A 45 -3.35 -12.93 -10.62
CA GLY A 45 -2.42 -11.96 -11.17
C GLY A 45 -2.17 -10.76 -10.25
N ALA A 46 -1.19 -9.95 -10.61
CA ALA A 46 -0.92 -8.69 -9.93
C ALA A 46 -0.96 -7.53 -10.93
N ASN A 47 -1.70 -6.50 -10.58
CA ASN A 47 -1.65 -5.22 -11.27
C ASN A 47 -0.70 -4.32 -10.50
N LEU A 48 0.34 -3.85 -11.17
CA LEU A 48 1.40 -3.07 -10.59
C LEU A 48 1.44 -1.68 -11.24
N LEU A 49 1.57 -0.66 -10.40
CA LEU A 49 1.90 0.71 -10.80
C LEU A 49 3.29 1.02 -10.27
N PHE A 50 4.09 1.70 -11.08
CA PHE A 50 5.35 2.28 -10.65
C PHE A 50 5.15 3.77 -10.59
N VAL A 51 5.40 4.36 -9.42
CA VAL A 51 5.22 5.78 -9.18
C VAL A 51 6.53 6.41 -8.74
N ASN A 52 6.75 7.66 -9.13
CA ASN A 52 7.88 8.42 -8.63
C ASN A 52 7.45 9.16 -7.36
N MET A 53 7.97 8.71 -6.21
CA MET A 53 7.85 9.35 -4.92
C MET A 53 9.17 10.04 -4.58
N HIS A 54 9.20 11.37 -4.67
CA HIS A 54 10.36 12.19 -4.30
C HIS A 54 11.69 11.76 -4.97
N GLY A 55 11.64 11.31 -6.22
CA GLY A 55 12.82 10.85 -6.97
C GLY A 55 13.12 9.36 -6.83
N VAL A 56 12.37 8.63 -6.00
CA VAL A 56 12.45 7.18 -5.85
C VAL A 56 11.29 6.52 -6.58
N THR A 57 11.59 5.47 -7.35
CA THR A 57 10.56 4.66 -8.01
C THR A 57 10.02 3.63 -7.03
N GLU A 58 8.76 3.77 -6.65
CA GLU A 58 8.06 2.85 -5.77
C GLU A 58 7.08 1.97 -6.55
N ARG A 59 6.99 0.69 -6.14
CA ARG A 59 6.14 -0.31 -6.77
C ARG A 59 4.89 -0.56 -5.94
N LEU A 60 3.73 -0.23 -6.50
CA LEU A 60 2.42 -0.39 -5.87
C LEU A 60 1.66 -1.54 -6.49
N ARG A 61 1.05 -2.38 -5.65
CA ARG A 61 0.05 -3.37 -6.09
C ARG A 61 -1.34 -2.79 -5.88
N CYS A 62 -2.18 -2.79 -6.92
CA CYS A 62 -3.52 -2.20 -6.85
C CYS A 62 -4.60 -3.13 -7.43
N LYS A 63 -5.87 -2.78 -7.18
CA LYS A 63 -7.02 -3.46 -7.79
C LYS A 63 -7.06 -3.22 -9.30
N ASN A 64 -7.68 -4.16 -10.02
CA ASN A 64 -7.81 -4.07 -11.48
C ASN A 64 -8.56 -2.82 -11.96
N SER A 65 -9.58 -2.39 -11.23
CA SER A 65 -10.35 -1.18 -11.54
C SER A 65 -9.46 0.06 -11.54
N PHE A 66 -8.73 0.29 -10.45
CA PHE A 66 -7.81 1.41 -10.30
C PHE A 66 -6.65 1.35 -11.30
N TRP A 67 -6.09 0.16 -11.52
CA TRP A 67 -5.09 -0.03 -12.56
C TRP A 67 -5.63 0.32 -13.94
N SER A 68 -6.85 -0.08 -14.28
CA SER A 68 -7.45 0.18 -15.59
C SER A 68 -7.79 1.64 -15.82
N SER A 69 -8.18 2.37 -14.76
CA SER A 69 -8.55 3.79 -14.83
C SER A 69 -7.35 4.74 -14.86
N THR A 70 -6.19 4.29 -14.40
CA THR A 70 -4.98 5.12 -14.28
C THR A 70 -4.08 4.97 -15.51
N SER A 71 -3.47 6.05 -16.00
CA SER A 71 -2.52 6.04 -17.12
C SER A 71 -1.10 6.44 -16.70
N VAL A 72 -0.10 6.07 -17.51
CA VAL A 72 1.26 6.58 -17.32
C VAL A 72 1.27 8.08 -17.60
N GLY A 73 1.88 8.86 -16.71
CA GLY A 73 1.86 10.32 -16.73
C GLY A 73 0.78 10.94 -15.84
N ASP A 74 -0.16 10.16 -15.31
CA ASP A 74 -1.16 10.65 -14.37
C ASP A 74 -0.54 10.90 -13.00
N LYS A 75 -1.09 11.89 -12.27
CA LYS A 75 -0.79 12.08 -10.85
C LYS A 75 -1.87 11.40 -10.03
N ILE A 76 -1.48 10.45 -9.18
CA ILE A 76 -2.39 9.74 -8.28
C ILE A 76 -2.13 10.14 -6.83
N SER A 77 -3.21 10.40 -6.09
CA SER A 77 -3.15 10.73 -4.67
C SER A 77 -2.90 9.47 -3.85
N LEU A 78 -1.72 9.39 -3.22
CA LEU A 78 -1.36 8.26 -2.37
C LEU A 78 -1.08 8.77 -0.96
N CYS A 79 -1.53 8.01 0.03
CA CYS A 79 -1.21 8.25 1.43
C CYS A 79 -0.21 7.18 1.89
N VAL A 80 0.97 7.64 2.27
CA VAL A 80 2.00 6.80 2.89
C VAL A 80 1.78 6.81 4.40
N TYR A 81 1.67 5.63 4.98
CA TYR A 81 1.59 5.45 6.43
C TYR A 81 2.87 4.76 6.90
N ASP A 82 3.64 5.46 7.72
CA ASP A 82 4.75 4.89 8.48
C ASP A 82 4.18 4.21 9.74
N SER A 83 4.50 2.93 9.91
CA SER A 83 4.12 2.17 11.10
C SER A 83 5.38 1.83 11.89
N PRO A 84 5.44 2.17 13.20
CA PRO A 84 6.65 1.99 14.03
C PRO A 84 7.06 0.53 14.24
N LEU A 85 6.28 -0.45 13.76
CA LEU A 85 6.61 -1.87 13.74
C LEU A 85 7.27 -2.35 12.43
N GLY A 86 7.59 -1.43 11.50
CA GLY A 86 8.28 -1.74 10.25
C GLY A 86 7.37 -2.26 9.13
N PHE A 87 6.10 -1.88 9.15
CA PHE A 87 5.14 -2.18 8.09
C PHE A 87 4.67 -0.88 7.45
N ASP A 88 5.54 -0.29 6.63
CA ASP A 88 5.16 0.84 5.79
C ASP A 88 4.14 0.34 4.76
N PHE A 89 2.98 0.99 4.70
CA PHE A 89 1.98 0.67 3.70
C PHE A 89 1.51 1.93 2.99
N ILE A 90 1.30 1.77 1.69
CA ILE A 90 0.85 2.84 0.80
C ILE A 90 -0.62 2.57 0.53
N GLU A 91 -1.48 3.45 1.03
CA GLU A 91 -2.91 3.44 0.76
C GLU A 91 -3.20 4.34 -0.44
N ILE A 92 -3.99 3.83 -1.37
CA ILE A 92 -4.50 4.63 -2.48
C ILE A 92 -5.72 5.39 -1.93
N SER A 93 -5.66 6.72 -1.89
CA SER A 93 -6.69 7.54 -1.22
C SER A 93 -8.06 7.51 -1.90
N GLU A 94 -8.17 6.91 -3.09
CA GLU A 94 -9.39 6.85 -3.91
C GLU A 94 -9.98 5.43 -4.03
N GLU A 95 -9.65 4.51 -3.12
CA GLU A 95 -10.29 3.17 -3.05
C GLU A 95 -11.62 3.10 -2.28
#